data_AF-A0AB39Z0P9-F1
#
_entry.id   AF-A0AB39Z0P9-F1
#
_cell.length_a   1.000
_cell.length_b   1.000
_cell.length_c   1.000
_cell.angle_alpha   90.00
_cell.angle_beta   90.00
_cell.angle_gamma   90.00
#
_symmetry.space_group_name_H-M   'P 1'
#
loop_
_entity.id
_entity.type
_entity.pdbx_description
1 polymer ?
#
loop_
_entity_poly.entity_id
_entity_poly.type
_entity_poly.pdbx_seq_one_letter_code
_entity_poly.pdbx_strand_id
1 'polypeptide(L)'
;MKQFALTTCIRRIWIMSGWLRQEAAIAAGMLVVQRHQVELREEEEVKVEQQVAASGGEVGVDSQGRLRRVRMLDDYILPFECGM
;
A
#
# COMPACT_ATOMS: atom_id res chain seq x y z
N MET A 1 25.05 -45.15 -29.41
CA MET A 1 23.95 -44.63 -28.56
C MET A 1 22.75 -44.28 -29.45
N LYS A 2 21.54 -44.75 -29.13
CA LYS A 2 20.34 -44.60 -30.00
C LYS A 2 20.00 -43.11 -30.19
N GLN A 3 20.14 -42.58 -31.41
CA GLN A 3 19.82 -41.17 -31.76
C GLN A 3 18.43 -40.71 -31.31
N PHE A 4 17.46 -41.64 -31.25
CA PHE A 4 16.09 -41.40 -30.78
C PHE A 4 15.99 -40.96 -29.31
N ALA A 5 16.93 -41.35 -28.45
CA ALA A 5 16.91 -40.96 -27.05
C ALA A 5 17.30 -39.48 -26.87
N LEU A 6 18.28 -39.01 -27.66
CA LEU A 6 18.81 -37.65 -27.58
C LEU A 6 17.80 -36.61 -28.06
N THR A 7 17.14 -36.86 -29.19
CA THR A 7 16.09 -35.98 -29.72
C THR A 7 14.88 -35.90 -28.78
N THR A 8 14.51 -37.01 -28.15
CA THR A 8 13.44 -37.05 -27.14
C THR A 8 13.81 -36.26 -25.88
N CYS A 9 15.05 -36.39 -25.38
CA CYS A 9 15.55 -35.60 -24.26
C CYS A 9 15.55 -34.10 -24.57
N ILE A 10 16.04 -33.69 -25.75
CA ILE A 10 16.02 -32.29 -26.18
C ILE A 10 14.60 -31.75 -26.21
N ARG A 11 13.64 -32.51 -26.79
CA ARG A 11 12.23 -32.10 -26.82
C ARG A 11 11.64 -31.91 -25.42
N ARG A 12 11.93 -32.82 -24.48
CA ARG A 12 11.50 -32.68 -23.07
C ARG A 12 12.08 -31.43 -22.42
N ILE A 13 13.36 -31.15 -22.62
CA ILE A 13 14.00 -29.93 -22.09
C ILE A 13 13.30 -28.68 -22.64
N TRP A 14 13.01 -28.65 -23.94
CA TRP A 14 12.31 -27.53 -24.58
C TRP A 14 10.91 -27.31 -24.00
N ILE A 15 10.14 -28.38 -23.78
CA ILE A 15 8.80 -28.29 -23.18
C ILE A 15 8.89 -27.75 -21.75
N MET A 16 9.77 -28.32 -20.92
CA MET A 16 9.94 -27.88 -19.53
C MET A 16 10.44 -26.44 -19.44
N SER A 17 11.37 -26.05 -20.31
CA SER A 17 11.89 -24.68 -20.39
C SER A 17 10.81 -23.68 -20.82
N GLY A 18 9.91 -24.10 -21.71
CA GLY A 18 8.76 -23.30 -22.12
C GLY A 18 7.79 -23.06 -20.96
N TRP A 19 7.47 -24.11 -20.20
CA TRP A 19 6.57 -24.01 -19.05
C TRP A 19 7.17 -23.13 -17.95
N LEU A 20 8.44 -23.34 -17.59
CA LEU A 20 9.13 -22.50 -16.59
C LEU A 20 9.14 -21.01 -16.97
N ARG A 21 9.28 -20.68 -18.26
CA ARG A 21 9.21 -19.28 -18.72
C ARG A 21 7.83 -18.66 -18.54
N GLN A 22 6.76 -19.44 -18.72
CA GLN A 22 5.40 -18.96 -18.49
C GLN A 22 5.14 -18.73 -17.01
N GLU A 23 5.51 -19.69 -16.15
CA GLU A 23 5.40 -19.53 -14.70
C GLU A 23 6.16 -18.29 -14.20
N ALA A 24 7.38 -18.07 -14.70
CA ALA A 24 8.17 -16.89 -14.38
C ALA A 24 7.51 -15.58 -14.83
N ALA A 25 6.93 -15.55 -16.04
CA ALA A 25 6.24 -14.37 -16.54
C ALA A 25 4.99 -14.02 -15.72
N ILE A 26 4.22 -15.04 -15.32
CA ILE A 26 3.04 -14.86 -14.48
C ILE A 26 3.44 -14.36 -13.09
N ALA A 27 4.46 -14.97 -12.47
CA ALA A 27 4.97 -14.53 -11.18
C ALA A 27 5.47 -13.07 -11.21
N ALA A 28 6.21 -12.69 -12.25
CA ALA A 28 6.67 -11.31 -12.44
C ALA A 28 5.48 -10.34 -12.61
N GLY A 29 4.47 -10.73 -13.38
CA GLY A 29 3.24 -9.95 -13.54
C GLY A 29 2.50 -9.75 -12.21
N MET A 30 2.38 -10.82 -11.41
CA MET A 30 1.74 -10.74 -10.09
C MET A 30 2.50 -9.81 -9.13
N LEU A 31 3.84 -9.84 -9.12
CA LEU A 31 4.63 -8.94 -8.27
C LEU A 31 4.42 -7.46 -8.63
N VAL A 32 4.32 -7.13 -9.91
CA VAL A 32 4.06 -5.76 -10.37
C VAL A 32 2.65 -5.31 -9.97
N VAL A 33 1.64 -6.16 -10.16
CA VAL A 33 0.26 -5.87 -9.77
C VAL A 33 0.14 -5.70 -8.26
N GLN A 34 0.78 -6.57 -7.47
CA GLN A 34 0.78 -6.49 -6.02
C GLN A 34 1.43 -5.19 -5.54
N ARG A 35 2.57 -4.80 -6.12
CA ARG A 35 3.22 -3.52 -5.82
C ARG A 35 2.29 -2.34 -6.10
N HIS A 36 1.64 -2.32 -7.26
CA HIS A 36 0.73 -1.25 -7.62
C HIS A 36 -0.48 -1.17 -6.66
N GLN A 37 -1.01 -2.30 -6.22
CA GLN A 37 -2.10 -2.33 -5.23
C GLN A 37 -1.67 -1.82 -3.86
N VAL A 38 -0.42 -2.05 -3.45
CA VAL A 38 0.12 -1.52 -2.20
C VAL A 38 0.30 -0.01 -2.30
N GLU A 39 0.90 0.50 -3.38
CA GLU A 39 1.05 1.95 -3.62
C GLU A 39 -0.32 2.66 -3.62
N LEU A 40 -1.34 2.08 -4.27
CA LEU A 40 -2.69 2.64 -4.26
C LEU A 40 -3.34 2.62 -2.86
N ARG A 41 -3.12 1.58 -2.05
CA ARG A 41 -3.63 1.52 -0.67
C ARG A 41 -2.96 2.58 0.21
N GLU A 42 -1.65 2.77 0.08
CA GLU A 42 -0.93 3.82 0.80
C GLU A 42 -1.45 5.21 0.40
N GLU A 43 -1.73 5.44 -0.88
CA GLU A 43 -2.35 6.69 -1.35
C GLU A 43 -3.78 6.90 -0.82
N GLU A 44 -4.58 5.83 -0.72
CA GLU A 44 -5.92 5.87 -0.14
C GLU A 44 -5.89 6.13 1.37
N GLU A 45 -4.98 5.50 2.10
CA GLU A 45 -4.78 5.71 3.54
C GLU A 45 -4.35 7.16 3.83
N VAL A 46 -3.40 7.71 3.06
CA VAL A 46 -2.98 9.11 3.19
C VAL A 46 -4.14 10.08 2.91
N LYS A 47 -5.01 9.79 1.93
CA LYS A 47 -6.20 10.61 1.68
C LYS A 47 -7.23 10.54 2.80
N VAL A 48 -7.42 9.37 3.41
CA VAL A 48 -8.30 9.19 4.56
C VAL A 48 -7.75 9.97 5.75
N GLU A 49 -6.46 9.87 6.06
CA GLU A 49 -5.82 10.64 7.13
C GLU A 49 -5.94 12.15 6.89
N GLN A 50 -5.74 12.61 5.65
CA GLN A 50 -5.88 14.02 5.29
C GLN A 50 -7.33 14.52 5.39
N GLN A 51 -8.33 13.69 5.08
CA GLN A 51 -9.75 14.01 5.29
C GLN A 51 -10.15 13.99 6.76
N VAL A 52 -9.57 13.10 7.58
CA VAL A 52 -9.76 13.09 9.03
C VAL A 52 -9.16 14.34 9.66
N ALA A 53 -7.96 14.76 9.25
CA ALA A 53 -7.33 16.01 9.68
C ALA A 53 -8.15 17.26 9.26
N ALA A 54 -8.84 17.21 8.11
CA ALA A 54 -9.66 18.32 7.62
C ALA A 54 -11.07 18.39 8.28
N SER A 55 -11.59 17.28 8.81
CA SER A 55 -12.95 17.19 9.36
C SER A 55 -13.01 17.15 10.89
N GLY A 56 -11.92 16.79 11.55
CA GLY A 56 -11.77 16.83 13.01
C GLY A 56 -11.39 18.22 13.49
N GLY A 57 -12.36 19.12 13.67
CA GLY A 57 -12.12 20.27 14.53
C GLY A 57 -11.83 19.75 15.93
N GLU A 58 -10.58 19.77 16.37
CA GLU A 58 -10.16 19.23 17.67
C GLU A 58 -10.94 19.93 18.79
N VAL A 59 -11.61 19.14 19.63
CA VAL A 59 -12.50 19.66 20.69
C VAL A 59 -11.87 19.36 22.04
N GLY A 60 -11.58 20.40 22.81
CA GLY A 60 -11.12 20.33 24.19
C GLY A 60 -12.26 20.57 25.18
N VAL A 61 -12.08 20.14 26.42
CA VAL A 61 -13.02 20.38 27.52
C VAL A 61 -12.40 21.41 28.47
N ASP A 62 -13.13 22.48 28.78
CA ASP A 62 -12.66 23.49 29.73
C ASP A 62 -12.85 23.03 31.19
N SER A 63 -12.32 23.81 32.15
CA SER A 63 -12.43 23.51 33.58
C SER A 63 -13.86 23.52 34.14
N GLN A 64 -14.84 23.97 33.34
CA GLN A 64 -16.26 23.95 33.68
C GLN A 64 -17.00 22.80 32.95
N GLY A 65 -16.27 21.93 32.24
CA GLY A 65 -16.84 20.79 31.53
C GLY A 65 -17.47 21.15 30.18
N ARG A 66 -17.24 22.37 29.64
CA ARG A 66 -17.82 22.79 28.35
C ARG A 66 -16.88 22.44 27.21
N LEU A 67 -17.46 22.02 26.09
CA LEU A 67 -16.73 21.73 24.87
C LEU A 67 -16.32 23.03 24.16
N ARG A 68 -15.04 23.16 23.83
CA ARG A 68 -14.48 24.28 23.06
C ARG A 68 -13.64 23.76 21.90
N ARG A 69 -13.63 24.49 20.78
CA ARG A 69 -12.70 24.21 19.68
C ARG A 69 -11.29 24.61 20.09
N VAL A 70 -10.39 23.65 20.00
CA VAL A 70 -8.97 23.81 20.30
C VAL A 70 -8.15 23.41 19.08
N ARG A 71 -6.86 23.74 19.12
CA ARG A 71 -5.83 23.30 18.20
C ARG A 71 -4.78 22.58 19.02
N MET A 72 -4.53 21.33 18.70
CA MET A 72 -3.48 20.50 19.27
C MET A 72 -2.18 20.84 18.54
N LEU A 73 -1.16 21.25 19.27
CA LEU A 73 0.22 21.33 18.81
C LEU A 73 1.03 20.28 19.56
N ASP A 74 2.21 19.93 19.04
CA ASP A 74 3.01 18.80 19.53
C ASP A 74 3.26 18.85 21.05
N ASP A 75 3.40 20.05 21.63
CA ASP A 75 3.73 20.24 23.05
C ASP A 75 2.63 20.95 23.87
N TYR A 76 1.54 21.44 23.25
CA TYR A 76 0.49 22.20 23.97
C TYR A 76 -0.84 22.32 23.20
N ILE A 77 -1.92 22.51 23.96
CA ILE A 77 -3.29 22.69 23.43
C ILE A 77 -3.64 24.18 23.47
N LEU A 78 -3.92 24.78 22.31
CA LEU A 78 -4.32 26.18 22.18
C LEU A 78 -5.82 26.33 21.90
N PRO A 79 -6.53 27.25 22.56
CA PRO A 79 -7.87 27.64 22.11
C PRO A 79 -7.82 28.22 20.69
N PHE A 80 -8.83 27.92 19.87
CA PHE A 80 -8.91 28.44 18.50
C PHE A 80 -8.97 29.98 18.44
N GLU A 81 -9.39 30.62 19.53
CA GLU A 81 -9.50 32.08 19.68
C GLU A 81 -8.13 32.80 19.77
N CYS A 82 -7.04 32.08 20.05
CA CYS A 82 -5.71 32.68 20.28
C CYS A 82 -4.83 32.75 19.01
N GLY A 83 -5.38 32.54 17.81
CA GLY A 83 -4.64 32.49 16.55
C GLY A 83 -4.85 33.68 15.61
N MET A 84 -4.63 34.92 16.09
CA MET A 84 -4.36 36.09 15.23
C MET A 84 -2.92 36.55 15.40
#